data_AF-A0A847M0B5-F1
#
_entry.id   AF-A0A847M0B5-F1
#
_cell.length_a   1.000
_cell.length_b   1.000
_cell.length_c   1.000
_cell.angle_alpha   90.00
_cell.angle_beta   90.00
_cell.angle_gamma   90.00
#
_symmetry.space_group_name_H-M   'P 1'
#
loop_
_entity.id
_entity.type
_entity.pdbx_description
1 polymer ?
#
loop_
_entity_poly.entity_id
_entity_poly.type
_entity_poly.pdbx_seq_one_letter_code
_entity_poly.pdbx_strand_id
1 'polypeptide(L)'
;MNPIVDPYILLEHPKSQSKHWALVDAFDSVTNGMDNPEALEQIRYLDEPELVGWKWLIFAIKALYEGDAKQVETAVSQIEDTSPPAVLKALFINWLSGHNQGNVIKIDEEELRALYNKLRLPQHPLINRAEQTEEALQQGLLPLFEQYFERILFELYNSSSTDGPALAIRYGVHILCILHEGEYRLEDFLPLLIRSLGEADGCCCLALAFIKLQEHNPALQERTCQIIDACLAAEYGNFADSDMKKTLGLIKRGFSHSERSMQKPRQPREPVQMELF
;
A
#
# COMPACT_ATOMS: atom_id res chain seq x y z
N MET A 1 -1.52 -32.27 16.15
CA MET A 1 -2.49 -31.16 16.30
C MET A 1 -2.36 -30.28 15.08
N ASN A 2 -3.47 -29.81 14.51
CA ASN A 2 -3.42 -28.89 13.38
C ASN A 2 -2.87 -27.55 13.91
N PRO A 3 -1.73 -27.04 13.41
CA PRO A 3 -1.10 -25.83 13.95
C PRO A 3 -1.84 -24.55 13.52
N ILE A 4 -2.76 -24.66 12.57
CA ILE A 4 -3.56 -23.56 12.03
C ILE A 4 -4.92 -23.60 12.72
N VAL A 5 -5.24 -22.53 13.45
CA VAL A 5 -6.55 -22.35 14.09
C VAL A 5 -7.46 -21.68 13.08
N ASP A 6 -8.56 -22.34 12.77
CA ASP A 6 -9.54 -21.88 11.79
C ASP A 6 -10.71 -21.17 12.50
N PRO A 7 -10.89 -19.85 12.33
CA PRO A 7 -12.01 -19.12 12.94
C PRO A 7 -13.36 -19.46 12.31
N TYR A 8 -13.41 -20.07 11.12
CA TYR A 8 -14.67 -20.48 10.48
C TYR A 8 -15.36 -21.64 11.24
N ILE A 9 -14.65 -22.35 12.11
CA ILE A 9 -15.23 -23.34 13.04
C ILE A 9 -16.30 -22.67 13.92
N LEU A 10 -16.17 -21.37 14.21
CA LEU A 10 -17.17 -20.60 14.96
C LEU A 10 -18.53 -20.55 14.24
N LEU A 11 -18.57 -20.75 12.92
CA LEU A 11 -19.79 -20.72 12.11
C LEU A 11 -20.45 -22.10 11.97
N GLU A 12 -19.78 -23.19 12.37
CA GLU A 12 -20.32 -24.55 12.30
C GLU A 12 -21.45 -24.79 13.32
N HIS A 13 -21.63 -23.87 14.28
CA HIS A 13 -22.71 -23.94 15.26
C HIS A 13 -24.08 -23.66 14.61
N PRO A 14 -25.12 -24.47 14.90
CA PRO A 14 -26.43 -24.39 14.25
C PRO A 14 -27.25 -23.11 14.53
N LYS A 15 -26.69 -22.16 15.30
CA LYS A 15 -27.21 -20.81 15.53
C LYS A 15 -26.06 -19.80 15.44
N SER A 16 -25.39 -19.70 14.30
CA SER A 16 -24.37 -18.66 14.12
C SER A 16 -25.00 -17.27 14.30
N GLN A 17 -24.54 -16.54 15.31
CA GLN A 17 -25.05 -15.22 15.65
C GLN A 17 -24.31 -14.15 14.85
N SER A 18 -24.90 -12.96 14.66
CA SER A 18 -24.28 -11.82 13.95
C SER A 18 -22.85 -11.52 14.42
N LYS A 19 -22.54 -11.77 15.70
CA LYS A 19 -21.22 -11.54 16.30
C LYS A 19 -20.13 -12.50 15.80
N HIS A 20 -20.50 -13.74 15.44
CA HIS A 20 -19.56 -14.72 14.91
C HIS A 20 -19.17 -14.37 13.48
N TRP A 21 -20.14 -13.92 12.68
CA TRP A 21 -19.89 -13.36 11.35
C TRP A 21 -19.02 -12.10 11.42
N ALA A 22 -19.31 -11.18 12.33
CA ALA A 22 -18.47 -9.99 12.53
C ALA A 22 -17.02 -10.33 12.91
N LEU A 23 -16.80 -11.41 13.68
CA LEU A 23 -15.45 -11.88 14.01
C LEU A 23 -14.73 -12.45 12.78
N VAL A 24 -15.41 -13.28 11.99
CA VAL A 24 -14.81 -13.87 10.77
C VAL A 24 -14.52 -12.78 9.74
N ASP A 25 -15.47 -11.87 9.49
CA ASP A 25 -15.29 -10.75 8.57
C ASP A 25 -14.16 -9.81 9.03
N ALA A 26 -14.08 -9.52 10.34
CA ALA A 26 -12.99 -8.73 10.88
C ALA A 26 -11.65 -9.46 10.78
N PHE A 27 -11.61 -10.78 11.02
CA PHE A 27 -10.41 -11.60 10.87
C PHE A 27 -9.92 -11.62 9.43
N ASP A 28 -10.79 -11.87 8.46
CA ASP A 28 -10.47 -11.85 7.04
C ASP A 28 -9.98 -10.47 6.59
N SER A 29 -10.61 -9.41 7.10
CA SER A 29 -10.19 -8.05 6.79
C SER A 29 -8.78 -7.77 7.31
N VAL A 30 -8.53 -7.99 8.62
CA VAL A 30 -7.23 -7.64 9.22
C VAL A 30 -6.10 -8.52 8.74
N THR A 31 -6.34 -9.80 8.43
CA THR A 31 -5.31 -10.71 7.90
C THR A 31 -4.90 -10.36 6.47
N ASN A 32 -5.77 -9.68 5.71
CA ASN A 32 -5.43 -9.09 4.41
C ASN A 32 -4.89 -7.64 4.55
N GLY A 33 -4.63 -7.15 5.76
CA GLY A 33 -4.16 -5.78 5.99
C GLY A 33 -5.21 -4.69 5.72
N MET A 34 -6.50 -5.05 5.67
CA MET A 34 -7.63 -4.14 5.52
C MET A 34 -8.34 -3.91 6.85
N ASP A 35 -9.05 -2.79 6.96
CA ASP A 35 -9.98 -2.55 8.06
C ASP A 35 -11.42 -2.73 7.57
N ASN A 36 -12.21 -3.45 8.35
CA ASN A 36 -13.67 -3.40 8.28
C ASN A 36 -14.18 -2.68 9.54
N PRO A 37 -14.39 -1.35 9.48
CA PRO A 37 -14.74 -0.56 10.65
C PRO A 37 -16.04 -1.03 11.31
N GLU A 38 -17.01 -1.49 10.51
CA GLU A 38 -18.30 -1.97 11.01
C GLU A 38 -18.12 -3.27 11.81
N ALA A 39 -17.37 -4.23 11.26
CA ALA A 39 -17.08 -5.48 11.95
C ALA A 39 -16.21 -5.26 13.20
N LEU A 40 -15.19 -4.41 13.10
CA LEU A 40 -14.32 -4.05 14.23
C LEU A 40 -15.10 -3.36 15.36
N GLU A 41 -16.02 -2.47 15.03
CA GLU A 41 -16.86 -1.79 16.03
C GLU A 41 -17.84 -2.77 16.71
N GLN A 42 -18.41 -3.71 15.94
CA GLN A 42 -19.29 -4.74 16.50
C GLN A 42 -18.55 -5.67 17.48
N ILE A 43 -17.30 -6.03 17.21
CA ILE A 43 -16.51 -6.89 18.09
C ILE A 43 -15.81 -6.12 19.22
N ARG A 44 -15.74 -4.79 19.16
CA ARG A 44 -15.08 -3.93 20.16
C ARG A 44 -15.61 -4.18 21.57
N TYR A 45 -16.92 -4.37 21.69
CA TYR A 45 -17.62 -4.60 22.96
C TYR A 45 -17.95 -6.08 23.22
N LEU A 46 -17.31 -6.98 22.50
CA LEU A 46 -17.49 -8.41 22.68
C LEU A 46 -16.75 -8.90 23.93
N ASP A 47 -17.50 -9.39 24.91
CA ASP A 47 -16.97 -9.88 26.20
C ASP A 47 -17.36 -11.34 26.47
N GLU A 48 -17.87 -12.05 25.45
CA GLU A 48 -18.20 -13.47 25.56
C GLU A 48 -16.92 -14.30 25.74
N PRO A 49 -16.78 -15.08 26.84
CA PRO A 49 -15.52 -15.77 27.17
C PRO A 49 -14.98 -16.67 26.05
N GLU A 50 -15.89 -17.29 25.28
CA GLU A 50 -15.55 -18.19 24.18
C GLU A 50 -14.99 -17.45 22.95
N LEU A 51 -15.26 -16.15 22.84
CA LEU A 51 -14.97 -15.33 21.66
C LEU A 51 -13.97 -14.20 21.92
N VAL A 52 -13.79 -13.82 23.18
CA VAL A 52 -12.93 -12.69 23.58
C VAL A 52 -11.47 -12.90 23.16
N GLY A 53 -10.98 -14.15 23.20
CA GLY A 53 -9.64 -14.48 22.70
C GLY A 53 -9.48 -14.17 21.21
N TRP A 54 -10.51 -14.45 20.40
CA TRP A 54 -10.51 -14.20 18.96
C TRP A 54 -10.56 -12.70 18.63
N LYS A 55 -11.36 -11.94 19.38
CA LYS A 55 -11.36 -10.47 19.32
C LYS A 55 -9.94 -9.92 19.55
N TRP A 56 -9.26 -10.37 20.60
CA TRP A 56 -7.92 -9.87 20.91
C TRP A 56 -6.87 -10.32 19.90
N LEU A 57 -7.01 -11.50 19.30
CA LEU A 57 -6.19 -11.90 18.15
C LEU A 57 -6.35 -10.91 16.98
N ILE A 58 -7.59 -10.56 16.61
CA ILE A 58 -7.86 -9.62 15.51
C ILE A 58 -7.23 -8.25 15.78
N PHE A 59 -7.37 -7.72 17.01
CA PHE A 59 -6.72 -6.47 17.39
C PHE A 59 -5.20 -6.56 17.42
N ALA A 60 -4.63 -7.71 17.79
CA ALA A 60 -3.18 -7.93 17.72
C ALA A 60 -2.67 -7.94 16.26
N ILE A 61 -3.40 -8.57 15.33
CA ILE A 61 -3.08 -8.56 13.89
C ILE A 61 -3.19 -7.15 13.32
N LYS A 62 -4.25 -6.42 13.63
CA LYS A 62 -4.43 -5.02 13.20
C LYS A 62 -3.26 -4.14 13.67
N ALA A 63 -2.96 -4.19 14.97
CA ALA A 63 -1.86 -3.42 15.55
C ALA A 63 -0.48 -3.81 14.96
N LEU A 64 -0.31 -5.08 14.60
CA LEU A 64 0.89 -5.59 13.94
C LEU A 64 1.09 -4.93 12.56
N TYR A 65 0.05 -4.86 11.73
CA TYR A 65 0.11 -4.19 10.43
C TYR A 65 0.28 -2.67 10.52
N GLU A 66 -0.23 -2.06 11.59
CA GLU A 66 -0.03 -0.64 11.88
C GLU A 66 1.36 -0.32 12.46
N GLY A 67 2.14 -1.34 12.82
CA GLY A 67 3.44 -1.17 13.46
C GLY A 67 3.38 -0.65 14.90
N ASP A 68 2.21 -0.71 15.55
CA ASP A 68 2.03 -0.22 16.93
C ASP A 68 2.37 -1.32 17.95
N ALA A 69 3.64 -1.37 18.32
CA ALA A 69 4.13 -2.38 19.26
C ALA A 69 3.43 -2.36 20.63
N LYS A 70 3.02 -1.19 21.11
CA LYS A 70 2.35 -1.07 22.41
C LYS A 70 0.94 -1.67 22.34
N GLN A 71 0.22 -1.44 21.24
CA GLN A 71 -1.08 -2.06 21.04
C GLN A 71 -1.00 -3.56 20.79
N VAL A 72 0.02 -4.05 20.06
CA VAL A 72 0.28 -5.49 19.92
C VAL A 72 0.50 -6.12 21.29
N GLU A 73 1.38 -5.56 22.13
CA GLU A 73 1.64 -6.05 23.47
C GLU A 73 0.37 -6.08 24.33
N THR A 74 -0.41 -4.98 24.30
CA THR A 74 -1.66 -4.87 25.04
C THR A 74 -2.65 -5.94 24.58
N ALA A 75 -2.91 -6.09 23.29
CA ALA A 75 -3.87 -7.06 22.76
C ALA A 75 -3.43 -8.50 23.06
N VAL A 76 -2.15 -8.84 22.87
CA VAL A 76 -1.62 -10.18 23.14
C VAL A 76 -1.73 -10.56 24.62
N SER A 77 -1.54 -9.60 25.53
CA SER A 77 -1.69 -9.84 26.98
C SER A 77 -3.10 -10.23 27.39
N GLN A 78 -4.11 -9.86 26.59
CA GLN A 78 -5.52 -10.15 26.86
C GLN A 78 -5.98 -11.50 26.25
N ILE A 79 -5.15 -12.16 25.44
CA ILE A 79 -5.45 -13.50 24.93
C ILE A 79 -5.15 -14.51 26.05
N GLU A 80 -6.18 -15.12 26.62
CA GLU A 80 -6.04 -16.15 27.65
C GLU A 80 -5.29 -17.37 27.12
N ASP A 81 -4.36 -17.93 27.91
CA ASP A 81 -3.51 -19.06 27.49
C ASP A 81 -4.30 -20.35 27.22
N THR A 82 -5.51 -20.46 27.77
CA THR A 82 -6.41 -21.60 27.56
C THR A 82 -7.30 -21.45 26.33
N SER A 83 -7.32 -20.27 25.70
CA SER A 83 -8.18 -19.99 24.55
C SER A 83 -7.59 -20.57 23.25
N PRO A 84 -8.42 -20.96 22.27
CA PRO A 84 -7.93 -21.46 20.98
C PRO A 84 -6.87 -20.57 20.27
N PRO A 85 -6.99 -19.23 20.23
CA PRO A 85 -5.99 -18.38 19.57
C PRO A 85 -4.67 -18.22 20.35
N ALA A 86 -4.57 -18.73 21.58
CA ALA A 86 -3.36 -18.62 22.40
C ALA A 86 -2.10 -19.18 21.73
N VAL A 87 -2.26 -20.22 20.89
CA VAL A 87 -1.15 -20.82 20.13
C VAL A 87 -0.42 -19.81 19.24
N LEU A 88 -1.11 -18.74 18.80
CA LEU A 88 -0.54 -17.72 17.93
C LEU A 88 0.20 -16.62 18.70
N LYS A 89 0.05 -16.53 20.03
CA LYS A 89 0.73 -15.52 20.87
C LYS A 89 2.24 -15.52 20.64
N ALA A 90 2.82 -16.69 20.40
CA ALA A 90 4.24 -16.86 20.14
C ALA A 90 4.74 -16.02 18.95
N LEU A 91 3.92 -15.87 17.89
CA LEU A 91 4.28 -15.09 16.71
C LEU A 91 4.41 -13.60 17.03
N PHE A 92 3.44 -13.06 17.77
CA PHE A 92 3.44 -11.65 18.17
C PHE A 92 4.54 -11.33 19.18
N ILE A 93 4.74 -12.20 20.17
CA ILE A 93 5.83 -12.05 21.14
C ILE A 93 7.20 -12.07 20.44
N ASN A 94 7.37 -12.92 19.43
CA ASN A 94 8.59 -12.95 18.63
C ASN A 94 8.77 -11.64 17.84
N TRP A 95 7.72 -11.12 17.20
CA TRP A 95 7.77 -9.82 16.52
C TRP A 95 8.10 -8.66 17.50
N LEU A 96 7.50 -8.66 18.68
CA LEU A 96 7.76 -7.68 19.75
C LEU A 96 9.21 -7.76 20.25
N SER A 97 9.82 -8.94 20.30
CA SER A 97 11.22 -9.10 20.72
C SER A 97 12.23 -8.39 19.80
N GLY A 98 11.85 -8.14 18.55
CA GLY A 98 12.63 -7.33 17.61
C GLY A 98 12.43 -5.81 17.76
N HIS A 99 11.37 -5.38 18.47
CA HIS A 99 10.98 -3.97 18.64
C HIS A 99 11.21 -3.45 20.07
N ASN A 100 11.12 -4.32 21.08
CA ASN A 100 11.39 -4.01 22.48
C ASN A 100 12.78 -4.55 22.88
N GLN A 101 13.74 -3.65 23.10
CA GLN A 101 15.05 -3.98 23.70
C GLN A 101 14.98 -4.34 25.20
N GLY A 102 13.78 -4.51 25.77
CA GLY A 102 13.56 -4.78 27.20
C GLY A 102 12.53 -5.88 27.42
N ASN A 103 12.94 -6.90 28.20
CA ASN A 103 12.16 -8.05 28.67
C ASN A 103 11.60 -8.99 27.58
N VAL A 104 12.51 -9.74 26.98
CA VAL A 104 12.17 -10.88 26.10
C VAL A 104 11.65 -12.05 26.92
N ILE A 105 10.36 -12.35 26.77
CA ILE A 105 9.80 -13.66 27.10
C ILE A 105 10.44 -14.67 26.13
N LYS A 106 11.25 -15.57 26.67
CA LYS A 106 11.91 -16.64 25.89
C LYS A 106 10.86 -17.61 25.38
N ILE A 107 10.62 -17.60 24.06
CA ILE A 107 9.96 -18.70 23.36
C ILE A 107 11.07 -19.68 22.95
N ASP A 108 10.98 -20.90 23.47
CA ASP A 108 11.94 -21.98 23.26
C ASP A 108 11.48 -22.95 22.16
N GLU A 109 11.18 -22.43 20.97
CA GLU A 109 11.06 -23.24 19.76
C GLU A 109 11.82 -22.56 18.63
N GLU A 110 13.10 -22.90 18.52
CA GLU A 110 14.03 -22.43 17.50
C GLU A 110 13.48 -22.65 16.08
N GLU A 111 12.73 -23.73 15.87
CA GLU A 111 12.02 -24.04 14.63
C GLU A 111 10.92 -23.03 14.30
N LEU A 112 10.15 -22.57 15.29
CA LEU A 112 9.08 -21.60 15.11
C LEU A 112 9.65 -20.20 14.84
N ARG A 113 10.77 -19.86 15.49
CA ARG A 113 11.53 -18.64 15.17
C ARG A 113 12.11 -18.69 13.75
N ALA A 114 12.68 -19.83 13.35
CA ALA A 114 13.24 -20.01 12.02
C ALA A 114 12.16 -20.00 10.93
N LEU A 115 11.00 -20.63 11.18
CA LEU A 115 9.85 -20.64 10.28
C LEU A 115 9.26 -19.24 10.16
N TYR A 116 9.06 -18.53 11.27
CA TYR A 116 8.63 -17.13 11.26
C TYR A 116 9.60 -16.25 10.48
N ASN A 117 10.91 -16.36 10.71
CA ASN A 117 11.90 -15.58 9.96
C ASN A 117 11.95 -15.95 8.47
N LYS A 118 11.58 -17.17 8.09
CA LYS A 118 11.45 -17.60 6.69
C LYS A 118 10.14 -17.11 6.04
N LEU A 119 9.04 -17.06 6.78
CA LEU A 119 7.71 -16.64 6.31
C LEU A 119 7.49 -15.13 6.39
N ARG A 120 8.26 -14.45 7.26
CA ARG A 120 8.41 -13.00 7.29
C ARG A 120 9.22 -12.59 6.06
N LEU A 121 8.63 -12.74 4.88
CA LEU A 121 8.95 -11.85 3.79
C LEU A 121 8.63 -10.45 4.32
N PRO A 122 9.59 -9.51 4.36
CA PRO A 122 9.29 -8.13 4.68
C PRO A 122 8.53 -7.54 3.48
N GLN A 123 7.29 -7.97 3.24
CA GLN A 123 6.39 -7.20 2.42
C GLN A 123 6.07 -5.95 3.22
N HIS A 124 6.75 -4.87 2.83
CA HIS A 124 6.53 -3.55 3.38
C HIS A 124 5.02 -3.25 3.26
N PRO A 125 4.34 -2.69 4.28
CA PRO A 125 2.90 -2.41 4.23
C PRO A 125 2.45 -1.63 2.99
N LEU A 126 3.35 -0.82 2.42
CA LEU A 126 3.13 -0.12 1.15
C LEU A 126 2.98 -1.04 -0.07
N ILE A 127 3.61 -2.21 -0.08
CA ILE A 127 3.51 -3.19 -1.18
C ILE A 127 2.08 -3.74 -1.20
N ASN A 128 1.56 -4.21 -0.07
CA ASN A 128 0.19 -4.71 0.02
C ASN A 128 -0.83 -3.63 -0.37
N ARG A 129 -0.62 -2.38 0.10
CA ARG A 129 -1.49 -1.26 -0.30
C ARG A 129 -1.39 -0.94 -1.79
N ALA A 130 -0.21 -1.06 -2.39
CA ALA A 130 -0.02 -0.84 -3.81
C ALA A 130 -0.75 -1.91 -4.64
N GLU A 131 -0.65 -3.18 -4.26
CA GLU A 131 -1.40 -4.29 -4.87
C GLU A 131 -2.91 -4.04 -4.77
N GLN A 132 -3.41 -3.67 -3.59
CA GLN A 132 -4.83 -3.34 -3.37
C GLN A 132 -5.28 -2.12 -4.17
N THR A 133 -4.42 -1.11 -4.35
CA THR A 133 -4.73 0.07 -5.17
C THR A 133 -4.91 -0.32 -6.62
N GLU A 134 -4.05 -1.19 -7.14
CA GLU A 134 -4.16 -1.71 -8.51
C GLU A 134 -5.41 -2.60 -8.68
N GLU A 135 -5.70 -3.47 -7.71
CA GLU A 135 -6.91 -4.29 -7.71
C GLU A 135 -8.21 -3.46 -7.66
N ALA A 136 -8.26 -2.43 -6.80
CA ALA A 136 -9.40 -1.53 -6.72
C ALA A 136 -9.64 -0.81 -8.05
N LEU A 137 -8.57 -0.42 -8.74
CA LEU A 137 -8.66 0.18 -10.06
C LEU A 137 -9.17 -0.81 -11.11
N GLN A 138 -8.66 -2.05 -11.12
CA GLN A 138 -9.14 -3.11 -12.03
C GLN A 138 -10.62 -3.45 -11.81
N GLN A 139 -11.11 -3.34 -10.58
CA GLN A 139 -12.51 -3.56 -10.22
C GLN A 139 -13.40 -2.33 -10.44
N GLY A 140 -12.84 -1.19 -10.85
CA GLY A 140 -13.57 0.06 -11.07
C GLY A 140 -14.01 0.78 -9.78
N LEU A 141 -13.42 0.46 -8.63
CA LEU A 141 -13.71 1.06 -7.33
C LEU A 141 -12.93 2.36 -7.12
N LEU A 142 -13.22 3.37 -7.93
CA LEU A 142 -12.47 4.64 -7.97
C LEU A 142 -12.31 5.36 -6.62
N PRO A 143 -13.34 5.49 -5.76
CA PRO A 143 -13.17 6.19 -4.48
C PRO A 143 -12.15 5.51 -3.55
N LEU A 144 -12.14 4.17 -3.56
CA LEU A 144 -11.21 3.37 -2.75
C LEU A 144 -9.79 3.45 -3.32
N PHE A 145 -9.68 3.37 -4.65
CA PHE A 145 -8.44 3.62 -5.38
C PHE A 145 -7.84 4.99 -5.03
N GLU A 146 -8.62 6.08 -5.11
CA GLU A 146 -8.13 7.43 -4.83
C GLU A 146 -7.60 7.56 -3.41
N GLN A 147 -8.30 6.97 -2.43
CA GLN A 147 -7.88 6.99 -1.03
C GLN A 147 -6.54 6.29 -0.81
N TYR A 148 -6.37 5.09 -1.38
CA TYR A 148 -5.12 4.34 -1.22
C TYR A 148 -3.98 4.97 -2.02
N PHE A 149 -4.25 5.41 -3.23
CA PHE A 149 -3.29 6.07 -4.09
C PHE A 149 -2.72 7.34 -3.45
N GLU A 150 -3.59 8.21 -2.92
CA GLU A 150 -3.19 9.44 -2.23
C GLU A 150 -2.25 9.14 -1.05
N ARG A 151 -2.61 8.11 -0.25
CA ARG A 151 -1.89 7.72 0.95
C ARG A 151 -0.52 7.10 0.63
N ILE A 152 -0.43 6.23 -0.37
CA ILE A 152 0.84 5.61 -0.77
C ILE A 152 1.81 6.67 -1.28
N LEU A 153 1.33 7.58 -2.14
CA LEU A 153 2.14 8.68 -2.63
C LEU A 153 2.68 9.54 -1.48
N PHE A 154 1.81 9.92 -0.54
CA PHE A 154 2.21 10.72 0.62
C PHE A 154 3.23 9.99 1.51
N GLU A 155 3.02 8.70 1.80
CA GLU A 155 3.91 7.91 2.66
C GLU A 155 5.27 7.65 2.00
N LEU A 156 5.31 7.37 0.69
CA LEU A 156 6.58 7.25 -0.05
C LEU A 156 7.33 8.58 -0.08
N TYR A 157 6.62 9.67 -0.41
CA TYR A 157 7.21 10.99 -0.59
C TYR A 157 7.81 11.54 0.72
N ASN A 158 7.15 11.29 1.85
CA ASN A 158 7.60 11.73 3.18
C ASN A 158 8.40 10.65 3.94
N SER A 159 8.79 9.57 3.28
CA SER A 159 9.64 8.55 3.91
C SER A 159 10.99 9.14 4.31
N SER A 160 11.62 8.60 5.36
CA SER A 160 12.93 9.05 5.83
C SER A 160 14.08 8.73 4.86
N SER A 161 13.79 8.03 3.76
CA SER A 161 14.76 7.71 2.72
C SER A 161 14.94 8.90 1.78
N THR A 162 16.17 9.17 1.36
CA THR A 162 16.48 10.14 0.31
C THR A 162 15.82 9.79 -1.03
N ASP A 163 15.48 8.52 -1.23
CA ASP A 163 14.85 8.04 -2.47
C ASP A 163 13.32 8.14 -2.45
N GLY A 164 12.72 8.54 -1.32
CA GLY A 164 11.27 8.60 -1.12
C GLY A 164 10.51 9.36 -2.21
N PRO A 165 10.87 10.63 -2.49
CA PRO A 165 10.25 11.41 -3.56
C PRO A 165 10.35 10.74 -4.95
N ALA A 166 11.50 10.15 -5.28
CA ALA A 166 11.68 9.46 -6.57
C ALA A 166 10.82 8.20 -6.66
N LEU A 167 10.69 7.44 -5.57
CA LEU A 167 9.82 6.27 -5.50
C LEU A 167 8.34 6.66 -5.63
N ALA A 168 7.91 7.73 -4.96
CA ALA A 168 6.55 8.25 -5.08
C ALA A 168 6.22 8.65 -6.53
N ILE A 169 7.13 9.37 -7.20
CA ILE A 169 6.97 9.75 -8.61
C ILE A 169 6.91 8.52 -9.52
N ARG A 170 7.81 7.55 -9.31
CA ARG A 170 7.84 6.31 -10.12
C ARG A 170 6.53 5.52 -9.98
N TYR A 171 6.04 5.38 -8.76
CA TYR A 171 4.76 4.72 -8.48
C TYR A 171 3.58 5.50 -9.10
N GLY A 172 3.53 6.82 -8.92
CA GLY A 172 2.50 7.66 -9.52
C GLY A 172 2.46 7.57 -11.04
N VAL A 173 3.61 7.60 -11.71
CA VAL A 173 3.71 7.42 -13.17
C VAL A 173 3.20 6.05 -13.61
N HIS A 174 3.49 4.99 -12.86
CA HIS A 174 3.01 3.63 -13.15
C HIS A 174 1.48 3.57 -13.09
N ILE A 175 0.89 4.04 -12.00
CA ILE A 175 -0.57 4.06 -11.82
C ILE A 175 -1.27 4.93 -12.88
N LEU A 176 -0.71 6.09 -13.22
CA LEU A 176 -1.26 6.93 -14.30
C LEU A 176 -1.22 6.22 -15.67
N CYS A 177 -0.23 5.38 -15.95
CA CYS A 177 -0.25 4.55 -17.15
C CYS A 177 -1.40 3.53 -17.13
N ILE A 178 -1.65 2.86 -16.00
CA ILE A 178 -2.76 1.91 -15.86
C ILE A 178 -4.11 2.64 -16.01
N LEU A 179 -4.25 3.82 -15.39
CA LEU A 179 -5.44 4.66 -15.57
C LEU A 179 -5.68 5.03 -17.04
N HIS A 180 -4.61 5.34 -17.78
CA HIS A 180 -4.73 5.61 -19.22
C HIS A 180 -5.19 4.37 -20.01
N GLU A 181 -4.67 3.18 -19.67
CA GLU A 181 -5.11 1.91 -20.26
C GLU A 181 -6.59 1.61 -19.96
N GLY A 182 -7.08 2.02 -18.79
CA GLY A 182 -8.49 2.02 -18.41
C GLY A 182 -9.34 3.13 -19.03
N GLU A 183 -8.81 3.88 -20.01
CA GLU A 183 -9.46 5.00 -20.71
C GLU A 183 -9.82 6.22 -19.83
N TYR A 184 -9.21 6.33 -18.64
CA TYR A 184 -9.39 7.49 -17.78
C TYR A 184 -8.60 8.70 -18.26
N ARG A 185 -9.12 9.91 -17.98
CA ARG A 185 -8.41 11.17 -18.24
C ARG A 185 -7.47 11.47 -17.09
N LEU A 186 -6.18 11.50 -17.38
CA LEU A 186 -5.14 11.61 -16.34
C LEU A 186 -5.16 12.94 -15.59
N GLU A 187 -5.60 14.02 -16.23
CA GLU A 187 -5.69 15.34 -15.60
C GLU A 187 -6.71 15.42 -14.48
N ASP A 188 -7.71 14.53 -14.48
CA ASP A 188 -8.71 14.47 -13.42
C ASP A 188 -8.05 14.05 -12.08
N PHE A 189 -6.88 13.41 -12.13
CA PHE A 189 -6.08 13.00 -10.97
C PHE A 189 -5.04 14.05 -10.55
N LEU A 190 -4.86 15.15 -11.29
CA LEU A 190 -3.91 16.20 -10.93
C LEU A 190 -4.15 16.79 -9.53
N PRO A 191 -5.39 17.08 -9.09
CA PRO A 191 -5.63 17.57 -7.73
C PRO A 191 -5.16 16.60 -6.64
N LEU A 192 -5.28 15.29 -6.88
CA LEU A 192 -4.82 14.25 -5.95
C LEU A 192 -3.29 14.23 -5.90
N LEU A 193 -2.63 14.26 -7.06
CA LEU A 193 -1.16 14.33 -7.14
C LEU A 193 -0.61 15.56 -6.41
N ILE A 194 -1.22 16.73 -6.60
CA ILE A 194 -0.81 17.97 -5.94
C ILE A 194 -0.99 17.88 -4.42
N ARG A 195 -2.07 17.25 -3.95
CA ARG A 195 -2.32 17.07 -2.52
C ARG A 195 -1.28 16.15 -1.87
N SER A 196 -0.89 15.07 -2.56
CA SER A 196 0.06 14.09 -2.04
C SER A 196 1.52 14.51 -2.16
N LEU A 197 1.89 15.16 -3.26
CA LEU A 197 3.29 15.39 -3.65
C LEU A 197 3.68 16.88 -3.63
N GLY A 198 2.71 17.79 -3.56
CA GLY A 198 2.91 19.22 -3.81
C GLY A 198 2.79 19.58 -5.29
N GLU A 199 2.66 20.89 -5.57
CA GLU A 199 2.35 21.39 -6.91
C GLU A 199 3.39 21.00 -7.97
N ALA A 200 4.66 21.20 -7.65
CA ALA A 200 5.77 20.94 -8.56
C ALA A 200 5.89 19.46 -8.93
N ASP A 201 5.89 18.60 -7.91
CA ASP A 201 6.09 17.16 -8.04
C ASP A 201 4.84 16.46 -8.57
N GLY A 202 3.65 16.96 -8.23
CA GLY A 202 2.39 16.50 -8.83
C GLY A 202 2.32 16.80 -10.33
N CYS A 203 2.68 18.03 -10.75
CA CYS A 203 2.80 18.37 -12.16
C CYS A 203 3.90 17.55 -12.86
N CYS A 204 5.04 17.35 -12.21
CA CYS A 204 6.15 16.54 -12.73
C CYS A 204 5.74 15.09 -12.96
N CYS A 205 5.05 14.48 -11.99
CA CYS A 205 4.53 13.11 -12.08
C CYS A 205 3.62 12.94 -13.31
N LEU A 206 2.67 13.87 -13.49
CA LEU A 206 1.75 13.85 -14.63
C LEU A 206 2.49 14.09 -15.96
N ALA A 207 3.46 15.00 -15.99
CA ALA A 207 4.28 15.25 -17.18
C ALA A 207 5.04 13.99 -17.60
N LEU A 208 5.68 13.30 -16.65
CA LEU A 208 6.45 12.08 -16.90
C LEU A 208 5.56 10.93 -17.39
N ALA A 209 4.33 10.80 -16.85
CA ALA A 209 3.36 9.85 -17.35
C ALA A 209 2.97 10.14 -18.81
N PHE A 210 2.67 11.39 -19.15
CA PHE A 210 2.39 11.78 -20.52
C PHE A 210 3.58 11.55 -21.46
N ILE A 211 4.81 11.89 -21.05
CA ILE A 211 6.03 11.62 -21.83
C ILE A 211 6.14 10.12 -22.13
N LYS A 212 5.95 9.26 -21.12
CA LYS A 212 6.02 7.80 -21.25
C LYS A 212 4.93 7.23 -22.16
N LEU A 213 3.73 7.82 -22.15
CA LEU A 213 2.61 7.40 -23.00
C LEU A 213 2.71 7.94 -24.43
N GLN A 214 3.34 9.11 -24.61
CA GLN A 214 3.48 9.79 -25.89
C GLN A 214 4.36 9.00 -26.87
N GLU A 215 5.26 8.14 -26.41
CA GLU A 215 5.98 7.18 -27.27
C GLU A 215 5.04 6.34 -28.16
N HIS A 216 3.77 6.21 -27.76
CA HIS A 216 2.75 5.42 -28.45
C HIS A 216 1.51 6.22 -28.89
N ASN A 217 1.39 7.51 -28.53
CA ASN A 217 0.21 8.32 -28.83
C ASN A 217 0.54 9.80 -29.14
N PRO A 218 0.71 10.18 -30.43
CA PRO A 218 1.06 11.55 -30.83
C PRO A 218 0.03 12.60 -30.43
N ALA A 219 -1.23 12.20 -30.23
CA ALA A 219 -2.31 13.11 -29.82
C ALA A 219 -2.11 13.67 -28.41
N LEU A 220 -1.23 13.07 -27.60
CA LEU A 220 -0.92 13.55 -26.25
C LEU A 220 0.08 14.71 -26.24
N GLN A 221 0.77 15.00 -27.35
CA GLN A 221 1.88 15.97 -27.40
C GLN A 221 1.53 17.36 -26.87
N GLU A 222 0.38 17.90 -27.27
CA GLU A 222 -0.05 19.23 -26.81
C GLU A 222 -0.28 19.24 -25.30
N ARG A 223 -0.94 18.20 -24.78
CA ARG A 223 -1.23 18.01 -23.36
C ARG A 223 0.06 17.82 -22.57
N THR A 224 1.01 17.03 -23.07
CA THR A 224 2.35 16.87 -22.49
C THR A 224 3.05 18.21 -22.34
N CYS A 225 3.06 19.03 -23.41
CA CYS A 225 3.69 20.35 -23.39
C CYS A 225 3.05 21.30 -22.36
N GLN A 226 1.72 21.30 -22.26
CA GLN A 226 0.98 22.12 -21.29
C GLN A 226 1.32 21.74 -19.84
N ILE A 227 1.37 20.44 -19.52
CA ILE A 227 1.71 19.98 -18.17
C ILE A 227 3.19 20.23 -17.85
N ILE A 228 4.10 20.09 -18.83
CA ILE A 228 5.50 20.51 -18.64
C ILE A 228 5.58 21.99 -18.29
N ASP A 229 4.82 22.85 -18.98
CA ASP A 229 4.79 24.29 -18.68
C ASP A 229 4.29 24.59 -17.27
N ALA A 230 3.25 23.89 -16.82
CA ALA A 230 2.78 24.00 -15.44
C ALA A 230 3.87 23.58 -14.43
N CYS A 231 4.58 22.48 -14.68
CA CYS A 231 5.68 22.02 -13.83
C CYS A 231 6.85 23.02 -13.78
N LEU A 232 7.18 23.65 -14.92
CA LEU A 232 8.25 24.65 -14.99
C LEU A 232 7.88 25.95 -14.28
N ALA A 233 6.59 26.31 -14.26
CA ALA A 233 6.08 27.51 -13.60
C ALA A 233 5.91 27.37 -12.09
N ALA A 234 5.67 26.15 -11.58
CA ALA A 234 5.54 25.87 -10.16
C ALA A 234 6.84 26.18 -9.38
N GLU A 235 6.78 26.28 -8.05
CA GLU A 235 7.97 26.34 -7.19
C GLU A 235 8.78 25.03 -7.25
N TYR A 236 9.99 24.98 -6.70
CA TYR A 236 10.77 23.73 -6.72
C TYR A 236 10.18 22.69 -5.76
N GLY A 237 10.13 21.42 -6.22
CA GLY A 237 9.75 20.28 -5.40
C GLY A 237 10.96 19.51 -4.89
N ASN A 238 10.72 18.44 -4.13
CA ASN A 238 11.78 17.53 -3.69
C ASN A 238 12.30 16.65 -4.85
N PHE A 239 11.48 16.41 -5.88
CA PHE A 239 11.90 15.68 -7.08
C PHE A 239 12.05 16.60 -8.31
N ALA A 240 11.12 17.53 -8.50
CA ALA A 240 11.12 18.58 -9.52
C ALA A 240 12.05 19.72 -9.11
N ASP A 241 13.31 19.37 -8.88
CA ASP A 241 14.39 20.30 -8.55
C ASP A 241 14.88 21.06 -9.80
N SER A 242 15.97 21.81 -9.64
CA SER A 242 16.51 22.61 -10.74
C SER A 242 16.97 21.78 -11.93
N ASP A 243 17.46 20.55 -11.72
CA ASP A 243 18.02 19.71 -12.77
C ASP A 243 16.92 18.92 -13.48
N MET A 244 15.92 18.44 -12.74
CA MET A 244 14.72 17.82 -13.32
C MET A 244 13.95 18.83 -14.17
N LYS A 245 13.75 20.07 -13.69
CA LYS A 245 13.09 21.12 -14.49
C LYS A 245 13.88 21.49 -15.74
N LYS A 246 15.21 21.59 -15.67
CA LYS A 246 16.05 21.75 -16.88
C LYS A 246 15.82 20.60 -17.87
N THR A 247 15.75 19.37 -17.37
CA THR A 247 15.53 18.16 -18.18
C THR A 247 14.16 18.19 -18.87
N LEU A 248 13.08 18.52 -18.15
CA LEU A 248 11.75 18.70 -18.73
C LEU A 248 11.72 19.81 -19.80
N GLY A 249 12.45 20.91 -19.56
CA GLY A 249 12.61 21.98 -20.55
C GLY A 249 13.31 21.52 -21.84
N LEU A 250 14.32 20.66 -21.72
CA LEU A 250 15.00 20.04 -22.88
C LEU A 250 14.06 19.09 -23.63
N ILE A 251 13.32 18.25 -22.91
CA ILE A 251 12.35 17.31 -23.49
C ILE A 251 11.28 18.07 -24.28
N LYS A 252 10.72 19.15 -23.72
CA LYS A 252 9.74 20.01 -24.40
C LYS A 252 10.27 20.58 -25.73
N ARG A 253 11.52 21.05 -25.75
CA ARG A 253 12.18 21.52 -26.98
C ARG A 253 12.32 20.39 -28.01
N GLY A 254 12.63 19.18 -27.54
CA GLY A 254 12.67 17.98 -28.37
C GLY A 254 11.33 17.69 -29.06
N PHE A 255 10.21 17.75 -28.34
CA PHE A 255 8.88 17.59 -28.96
C PHE A 255 8.55 18.68 -29.96
N SER A 256 8.94 19.93 -29.68
CA SER A 256 8.77 21.05 -30.60
C SER A 256 9.58 20.88 -31.91
N HIS A 257 10.64 20.07 -31.90
CA HIS A 257 11.45 19.74 -33.08
C HIS A 257 11.08 18.39 -33.75
N SER A 258 10.35 17.52 -33.05
CA SER A 258 9.94 16.18 -33.49
C SER A 258 8.89 16.17 -34.60
N GLU A 259 8.29 17.30 -34.96
CA GLU A 259 7.42 17.41 -36.16
C GLU A 259 8.14 16.99 -37.45
N ARG A 260 9.48 16.87 -37.45
CA ARG A 260 10.30 16.58 -38.64
C ARG A 260 10.77 15.13 -38.81
N SER A 261 10.54 14.21 -37.86
CA SER A 261 11.16 12.88 -37.92
C SER A 261 10.35 11.81 -37.20
N MET A 262 9.31 11.30 -37.83
CA MET A 262 8.70 10.03 -37.41
C MET A 262 9.33 8.86 -38.17
N GLN A 263 9.91 7.90 -37.43
CA GLN A 263 9.75 6.45 -37.62
C GLN A 263 10.74 5.65 -36.76
N LYS A 264 10.24 4.83 -35.82
CA LYS A 264 10.29 3.36 -35.90
C LYS A 264 9.68 2.72 -34.64
N PRO A 265 8.81 1.70 -34.77
CA PRO A 265 8.32 0.96 -33.62
C PRO A 265 9.35 -0.09 -33.18
N ARG A 266 9.51 -0.31 -31.87
CA ARG A 266 10.26 -1.46 -31.33
C ARG A 266 9.52 -2.11 -30.16
N GLN A 267 9.19 -3.39 -30.41
CA GLN A 267 9.04 -4.61 -29.59
C GLN A 267 8.41 -4.59 -28.18
N PRO A 268 7.75 -5.70 -27.78
CA PRO A 268 6.89 -5.78 -26.60
C PRO A 268 7.70 -5.75 -25.29
N ARG A 269 7.12 -5.12 -24.25
CA ARG A 269 7.71 -4.92 -22.93
C ARG A 269 7.86 -6.24 -22.15
N GLU A 270 8.99 -6.41 -21.47
CA GLU A 270 9.14 -7.36 -20.36
C GLU A 270 8.55 -6.77 -19.07
N PRO A 271 8.02 -7.60 -18.15
CA PRO A 271 7.53 -7.15 -16.85
C PRO A 271 8.68 -6.57 -16.02
N VAL A 272 8.49 -5.36 -15.50
CA VAL A 272 9.45 -4.71 -14.60
C VAL A 272 9.35 -5.37 -13.23
N GLN A 273 10.38 -6.12 -12.84
CA GLN A 273 10.59 -6.46 -11.43
C GLN A 273 10.97 -5.18 -10.69
N MET A 274 10.13 -4.76 -9.73
CA MET A 274 10.58 -3.81 -8.72
C MET A 274 11.51 -4.56 -7.76
N GLU A 275 12.82 -4.47 -7.99
CA GLU A 275 13.78 -4.77 -6.93
C GLU A 275 13.72 -3.60 -5.95
N LEU A 276 12.87 -3.76 -4.94
CA LEU A 276 13.04 -3.11 -3.65
C LEU A 276 13.65 -4.18 -2.75
N PHE A 277 14.88 -3.92 -2.30
CA PHE A 277 15.88 -4.79 -1.66
C PHE A 277 16.86 -5.48 -2.62
#